data_AF-A0A8S0RED2-F1
#
_entry.id   AF-A0A8S0RED2-F1
#
_cell.length_a   1.000
_cell.length_b   1.000
_cell.length_c   1.000
_cell.angle_alpha   90.00
_cell.angle_beta   90.00
_cell.angle_gamma   90.00
#
_symmetry.space_group_name_H-M   'P 1'
#
loop_
_entity.id
_entity.type
_entity.pdbx_description
1 polymer ?
#
loop_
_entity_poly.entity_id
_entity_poly.type
_entity_poly.pdbx_seq_one_letter_code
_entity_poly.pdbx_strand_id
1 'polypeptide(L)' 'DEETELGLADLRGENGSAYDRIVLYTGMVDHLLRCDGAEDISINMDRAREAIDSGRALDRLLNYIKISIK' A
#
# COMPACT_ATOMS: atom_id res chain seq x y z
N ASP A 1 -16.06 -7.67 6.81
CA ASP A 1 -15.73 -9.09 7.09
C ASP A 1 -14.27 -9.14 7.50
N GLU A 2 -13.80 -10.31 7.94
CA GLU A 2 -12.42 -10.51 8.42
C GLU A 2 -11.38 -10.08 7.36
N GLU A 3 -11.67 -10.31 6.08
CA GLU A 3 -10.80 -9.91 4.96
C GLU A 3 -10.69 -8.39 4.80
N THR A 4 -11.80 -7.66 4.98
CA THR A 4 -11.81 -6.19 5.02
C THR A 4 -11.03 -5.66 6.22
N GLU A 5 -11.14 -6.29 7.39
CA GLU A 5 -10.44 -5.83 8.60
C GLU A 5 -8.94 -6.07 8.51
N LEU A 6 -8.50 -7.22 7.96
CA LEU A 6 -7.09 -7.50 7.69
C LEU A 6 -6.50 -6.52 6.68
N GLY A 7 -7.19 -6.25 5.57
CA GLY A 7 -6.73 -5.26 4.59
C GLY A 7 -6.64 -3.83 5.14
N LEU A 8 -7.51 -3.47 6.10
CA LEU A 8 -7.42 -2.18 6.79
C LEU A 8 -6.30 -2.15 7.83
N ALA A 9 -6.02 -3.26 8.52
CA ALA A 9 -4.91 -3.37 9.48
C ALA A 9 -3.55 -3.24 8.78
N ASP A 10 -3.40 -3.86 7.61
CA ASP A 10 -2.15 -3.77 6.84
C ASP A 10 -1.86 -2.33 6.40
N LEU A 11 -2.89 -1.60 6.00
CA LEU A 11 -2.78 -0.18 5.61
C LEU A 11 -2.58 0.77 6.80
N ARG A 12 -2.73 0.30 8.04
CA ARG A 12 -2.37 1.06 9.25
C ARG A 12 -0.88 0.95 9.60
N GLY A 13 -0.10 0.19 8.84
CA GLY A 13 1.31 -0.04 9.11
C GLY A 13 1.56 -1.01 10.27
N GLU A 14 0.61 -1.93 10.52
CA GLU A 14 0.82 -2.99 11.50
C GLU A 14 1.84 -4.00 10.98
N ASN A 15 3.03 -4.01 11.58
CA ASN A 15 4.14 -4.88 11.18
C ASN A 15 3.74 -6.36 11.22
N GLY A 16 3.91 -7.09 10.11
CA GLY A 16 3.60 -8.52 10.02
C GLY A 16 3.62 -9.05 8.59
N SER A 17 3.30 -10.35 8.44
CA SER A 17 3.40 -11.05 7.14
C SER A 17 2.55 -10.43 6.03
N ALA A 18 1.48 -9.73 6.38
CA ALA A 18 0.58 -9.12 5.43
C ALA A 18 1.09 -7.74 4.97
N TYR A 19 1.60 -6.92 5.89
CA TYR A 19 2.39 -5.72 5.58
C TYR A 19 3.54 -6.02 4.60
N ASP A 20 4.36 -7.04 4.91
CA ASP A 20 5.50 -7.42 4.05
C ASP A 20 5.06 -7.78 2.62
N ARG A 21 3.93 -8.48 2.49
CA ARG A 21 3.36 -8.83 1.18
C ARG A 21 2.88 -7.62 0.41
N ILE A 22 2.18 -6.68 1.06
CA ILE A 22 1.70 -5.46 0.39
C ILE A 22 2.89 -4.62 -0.07
N VAL A 23 3.89 -4.40 0.78
CA VAL A 23 5.11 -3.65 0.41
C VAL A 23 5.81 -4.29 -0.79
N LEU A 24 5.98 -5.62 -0.78
CA LEU A 24 6.59 -6.35 -1.88
C LEU A 24 5.77 -6.22 -3.17
N TYR A 25 4.46 -6.48 -3.12
CA TYR A 25 3.59 -6.41 -4.30
C TYR A 25 3.53 -4.99 -4.88
N THR A 26 3.41 -3.96 -4.04
CA THR A 26 3.43 -2.57 -4.49
C THR A 26 4.76 -2.24 -5.16
N GLY A 27 5.89 -2.59 -4.54
CA GLY A 27 7.21 -2.32 -5.12
C GLY A 27 7.44 -3.02 -6.47
N MET A 28 6.96 -4.26 -6.60
CA MET A 28 7.03 -5.02 -7.85
C MET A 28 6.12 -4.46 -8.94
N VAL A 29 4.89 -4.04 -8.60
CA VAL A 29 3.95 -3.45 -9.55
C VAL A 29 4.49 -2.12 -10.09
N ASP A 30 5.02 -1.26 -9.23
CA ASP A 30 5.62 0.02 -9.64
C ASP A 30 6.78 -0.19 -10.63
N HIS A 31 7.63 -1.19 -10.36
CA HIS A 31 8.72 -1.56 -11.26
C HIS A 31 8.21 -2.09 -12.60
N LEU A 32 7.25 -3.01 -12.58
CA LEU A 32 6.68 -3.62 -13.79
C LEU A 32 6.01 -2.59 -14.70
N LEU A 33 5.32 -1.61 -14.10
CA LEU A 33 4.63 -0.55 -14.84
C LEU A 33 5.58 0.57 -15.30
N ARG A 34 6.86 0.53 -14.90
CA ARG A 34 7.84 1.60 -15.14
C ARG A 34 7.31 2.96 -14.68
N CYS A 35 6.74 2.98 -13.48
CA CYS A 35 6.34 4.24 -12.85
C CYS A 35 7.55 5.19 -12.79
N ASP A 36 7.31 6.49 -12.90
CA ASP A 36 8.40 7.47 -12.89
C ASP A 36 9.24 7.37 -11.59
N GLY A 37 10.54 7.15 -11.76
CA GLY A 37 11.48 6.95 -10.65
C GLY A 37 11.36 5.59 -9.97
N ALA A 38 10.81 4.57 -10.67
CA ALA A 38 10.59 3.22 -10.16
C ALA A 38 11.54 2.14 -10.73
N GLU A 39 12.73 2.54 -11.19
CA GLU A 39 13.71 1.66 -11.82
C GLU A 39 14.34 0.68 -10.83
N ASP A 40 14.53 1.09 -9.57
CA ASP A 40 15.08 0.27 -8.49
C ASP A 40 13.97 -0.24 -7.57
N ILE A 41 13.81 -1.57 -7.52
CA ILE A 41 12.81 -2.25 -6.69
C ILE A 41 12.97 -1.88 -5.21
N SER A 42 14.20 -1.70 -4.72
CA SER A 42 14.45 -1.34 -3.31
C SER A 42 13.88 0.04 -3.00
N ILE A 43 14.07 1.01 -3.90
CA ILE A 43 13.50 2.36 -3.77
C ILE A 43 11.96 2.30 -3.80
N ASN A 44 11.38 1.45 -4.65
CA ASN A 44 9.92 1.30 -4.75
C ASN A 44 9.34 0.73 -3.46
N MET A 45 10.00 -0.27 -2.87
CA MET A 45 9.59 -0.84 -1.60
C MET A 45 9.69 0.19 -0.46
N ASP A 46 10.72 1.02 -0.44
CA ASP A 46 10.83 2.11 0.55
C ASP A 46 9.72 3.14 0.41
N ARG A 47 9.34 3.49 -0.83
CA ARG A 47 8.19 4.36 -1.10
C ARG A 47 6.86 3.72 -0.68
N ALA A 48 6.70 2.42 -0.90
CA ALA A 48 5.53 1.67 -0.47
C ALA A 48 5.40 1.68 1.07
N ARG A 49 6.50 1.39 1.79
CA ARG A 49 6.55 1.49 3.26
C ARG A 49 6.15 2.88 3.73
N GLU A 50 6.77 3.91 3.17
CA GLU A 50 6.52 5.29 3.59
C GLU A 50 5.06 5.72 3.34
N ALA A 51 4.43 5.29 2.25
CA ALA A 51 3.01 5.56 1.99
C ALA A 51 2.06 4.82 2.96
N ILE A 52 2.42 3.61 3.40
CA ILE A 52 1.65 2.81 4.37
C ILE A 52 1.85 3.37 5.78
N ASP A 53 3.11 3.51 6.22
CA ASP A 53 3.49 3.92 7.57
C ASP A 53 3.02 5.34 7.90
N SER A 54 2.94 6.22 6.90
CA SER A 54 2.40 7.57 7.05
C SER A 54 0.87 7.63 7.09
N GLY A 55 0.18 6.51 6.85
CA GLY A 55 -1.29 6.42 6.77
C GLY A 55 -1.89 6.97 5.48
N ARG A 56 -1.10 7.52 4.54
CA ARG A 56 -1.62 8.09 3.30
C ARG A 56 -2.32 7.06 2.41
N ALA A 57 -1.82 5.83 2.39
CA ALA A 57 -2.45 4.74 1.65
C ALA A 57 -3.87 4.45 2.19
N LEU A 58 -4.02 4.38 3.51
CA LEU A 58 -5.32 4.20 4.17
C LEU A 58 -6.26 5.38 3.91
N ASP A 59 -5.78 6.62 4.07
CA ASP A 59 -6.57 7.82 3.81
C ASP A 59 -7.08 7.87 2.36
N ARG A 60 -6.23 7.46 1.40
CA ARG A 60 -6.62 7.39 -0.01
C ARG A 60 -7.74 6.37 -0.23
N LEU A 61 -7.64 5.20 0.38
CA LEU A 61 -8.66 4.15 0.30
C LEU A 61 -9.99 4.60 0.92
N LEU A 62 -9.96 5.17 2.13
CA LEU A 62 -11.18 5.65 2.81
C LEU A 62 -11.87 6.76 2.03
N ASN A 63 -11.09 7.67 1.43
CA ASN A 63 -11.63 8.70 0.54
C ASN A 63 -12.25 8.11 -0.72
N TYR A 64 -11.63 7.10 -1.32
CA TYR A 64 -12.19 6.40 -2.48
C TYR A 64 -13.53 5.76 -2.14
N ILE A 65 -13.59 4.98 -1.05
CA ILE A 65 -14.82 4.34 -0.56
C ILE A 65 -15.93 5.39 -0.35
N LYS A 66 -15.60 6.51 0.29
CA LYS A 66 -16.55 7.62 0.53
C LYS A 66 -17.13 8.20 -0.76
N ILE A 67 -16.33 8.27 -1.83
CA ILE A 67 -16.78 8.78 -3.14
C ILE A 67 -17.60 7.72 -3.89
N SER A 68 -17.21 6.44 -3.82
CA SER A 68 -17.86 5.35 -4.55
C SER A 68 -19.20 4.92 -3.97
N ILE A 69 -19.47 5.22 -2.69
CA ILE A 69 -20.77 4.94 -2.03
C ILE A 69 -21.79 6.07 -2.29
N LYS A 70 -21.42 7.11 -3.05
CA LYS A 70 -22.28 8.21 -3.47
C LYS A 70 -22.98 7.92 -4.79
#